data_AF-A0A8J8KBD2-F1
#
_entry.id   AF-A0A8J8KBD2-F1
#
_cell.length_a   1.000
_cell.length_b   1.000
_cell.length_c   1.000
_cell.angle_alpha   90.00
_cell.angle_beta   90.00
_cell.angle_gamma   90.00
#
_symmetry.space_group_name_H-M   'P 1'
#
loop_
_entity.id
_entity.type
_entity.pdbx_description
1 polymer ?
#
loop_
_entity_poly.entity_id
_entity_poly.type
_entity_poly.pdbx_seq_one_letter_code
_entity_poly.pdbx_strand_id
1 'polypeptide(L)'
;KGVEKSKSIFFTNTLIVLFMTFMFLGTVTGVLAIFGEEFSKNLVYPAQGIIRLVSFGFIERFDIFGITVMVFGSIIRASILHISIYQGVRNILPNERAKWLIHLAIGLSVIIYSFTNIHNHHHYIGTYLTKYYPLTAVISISIPVITWVLSECKLFLNKTY
;
A
#
# COMPACT_ATOMS: atom_id res chain seq x y z
N LYS A 1 3.43 5.83 32.95
CA LYS A 1 4.27 5.22 31.88
C LYS A 1 3.47 4.76 30.65
N GLY A 2 2.31 4.10 30.77
CA GLY A 2 1.50 3.69 29.60
C GLY A 2 0.83 4.83 28.82
N VAL A 3 0.33 5.86 29.52
CA VAL A 3 -0.38 7.00 28.91
C VAL A 3 0.55 7.92 28.09
N GLU A 4 1.76 8.20 28.56
CA GLU A 4 2.75 9.00 27.83
C GLU A 4 3.22 8.31 26.54
N LYS A 5 3.42 6.99 26.59
CA LYS A 5 3.77 6.18 25.41
C LYS A 5 2.63 6.19 24.38
N SER A 6 1.38 6.13 24.82
CA SER A 6 0.20 6.21 23.94
C SER A 6 0.08 7.56 23.24
N LYS A 7 0.27 8.68 23.97
CA LYS A 7 0.25 10.03 23.38
C LYS A 7 1.37 10.25 22.36
N SER A 8 2.57 9.72 22.63
CA SER A 8 3.70 9.79 21.71
C SER A 8 3.46 8.97 20.43
N ILE A 9 2.88 7.77 20.53
CA ILE A 9 2.53 6.95 19.36
C ILE A 9 1.47 7.65 18.50
N PHE A 10 0.44 8.23 19.12
CA PHE A 10 -0.58 8.99 18.41
C PHE A 10 0.02 10.16 17.63
N PHE A 11 0.84 10.99 18.30
CA PHE A 11 1.49 12.13 17.67
C PHE A 11 2.36 11.74 16.47
N THR A 12 3.20 10.71 16.63
CA THR A 12 4.06 10.21 15.55
C THR A 12 3.22 9.70 14.36
N ASN A 13 2.15 8.94 14.62
CA ASN A 13 1.28 8.44 13.57
C ASN A 13 0.54 9.57 12.83
N THR A 14 0.03 10.56 13.55
CA THR A 14 -0.60 11.74 12.93
C THR A 14 0.38 12.49 12.04
N LEU A 15 1.63 12.68 12.48
CA LEU A 15 2.65 13.38 11.70
C LEU A 15 3.03 12.59 10.44
N ILE A 16 3.13 11.26 10.53
CA ILE A 16 3.37 10.40 9.36
C ILE A 16 2.22 10.52 8.35
N VAL A 17 0.96 10.46 8.80
CA VAL A 17 -0.20 10.59 7.92
C VAL A 17 -0.22 11.96 7.24
N LEU A 18 0.08 13.03 7.98
CA LEU A 18 0.16 14.38 7.43
C LEU A 18 1.24 14.48 6.37
N PHE A 19 2.45 13.97 6.66
CA PHE A 19 3.56 13.97 5.72
C PHE A 19 3.25 13.18 4.44
N MET A 20 2.65 11.99 4.57
CA MET A 20 2.20 11.18 3.43
C MET A 20 1.16 11.91 2.58
N THR A 21 0.25 12.64 3.22
CA THR A 21 -0.77 13.46 2.53
C THR A 21 -0.11 14.57 1.73
N PHE A 22 0.86 15.28 2.31
CA PHE A 22 1.61 16.33 1.60
C PHE A 22 2.41 15.77 0.43
N MET A 23 3.09 14.64 0.60
CA MET A 23 3.81 13.98 -0.49
C MET A 23 2.87 13.58 -1.63
N PHE A 24 1.70 13.04 -1.32
CA PHE A 24 0.69 12.67 -2.31
C PHE A 24 0.13 13.91 -3.04
N LEU A 25 -0.21 14.96 -2.30
CA LEU A 25 -0.68 16.20 -2.91
C LEU A 25 0.38 16.79 -3.84
N GLY A 26 1.65 16.83 -3.40
CA GLY A 26 2.75 17.35 -4.20
C GLY A 26 2.94 16.62 -5.53
N THR A 27 2.78 15.29 -5.56
CA THR A 27 2.87 14.54 -6.82
C THR A 27 1.68 14.82 -7.73
N VAL A 28 0.45 14.87 -7.20
CA VAL A 28 -0.75 15.17 -8.00
C VAL A 28 -0.71 16.59 -8.56
N THR A 29 -0.45 17.59 -7.71
CA THR A 29 -0.40 18.99 -8.12
C THR A 29 0.77 19.26 -9.06
N GLY A 30 1.91 18.58 -8.85
CA GLY A 30 3.07 18.68 -9.74
C GLY A 30 2.76 18.22 -11.16
N VAL A 31 2.01 17.13 -11.33
CA VAL A 31 1.61 16.63 -12.66
C VAL A 31 0.70 17.66 -13.34
N LEU A 32 -0.31 18.13 -12.62
CA LEU A 32 -1.29 19.08 -13.14
C LEU A 32 -0.63 20.41 -13.52
N ALA A 33 0.33 20.89 -12.74
CA ALA A 33 1.03 22.14 -13.01
C ALA A 33 1.95 22.08 -14.23
N ILE A 34 2.61 20.94 -14.47
CA ILE A 34 3.57 20.78 -15.57
C ILE A 34 2.86 20.44 -16.88
N PHE A 35 1.94 19.47 -16.86
CA PHE A 35 1.30 18.96 -18.07
C PHE A 35 -0.05 19.63 -18.37
N GLY A 36 -0.68 20.28 -17.39
CA GLY A 36 -2.06 20.76 -17.51
C GLY A 36 -3.08 19.62 -17.38
N GLU A 37 -4.34 19.99 -17.11
CA GLU A 37 -5.41 19.02 -16.85
C GLU A 37 -5.67 18.10 -18.04
N GLU A 38 -5.77 18.64 -19.25
CA GLU A 38 -6.13 17.87 -20.45
C GLU A 38 -5.08 16.81 -20.82
N PHE A 39 -3.79 17.13 -20.73
CA PHE A 39 -2.74 16.14 -21.01
C PHE A 39 -2.55 15.16 -19.85
N SER A 40 -2.77 15.59 -18.59
CA SER A 40 -2.64 14.72 -17.43
C SER A 40 -3.62 13.53 -17.44
N LYS A 41 -4.83 13.73 -17.98
CA LYS A 41 -5.86 12.68 -18.10
C LYS A 41 -5.50 11.56 -19.09
N ASN A 42 -4.64 11.87 -20.06
CA ASN A 42 -4.23 10.94 -21.11
C ASN A 42 -2.90 10.22 -20.77
N LEU A 43 -2.23 10.59 -19.68
CA LEU A 43 -1.01 9.92 -19.23
C LEU A 43 -1.36 8.63 -18.49
N VAL A 44 -0.84 7.49 -18.99
CA VAL A 44 -1.00 6.18 -18.33
C VAL A 44 -0.30 6.16 -16.96
N TYR A 45 0.84 6.85 -16.85
CA TYR A 45 1.64 6.94 -15.61
C TYR A 45 2.10 8.38 -15.34
N PRO A 46 1.20 9.23 -14.80
CA PRO A 46 1.46 10.66 -14.68
C PRO A 46 2.69 10.98 -13.80
N ALA A 47 2.86 10.26 -12.69
CA ALA A 47 4.03 10.44 -11.80
C ALA A 47 5.36 10.03 -12.46
N GLN A 48 5.36 9.00 -13.31
CA GLN A 48 6.56 8.58 -14.06
C GLN A 48 6.90 9.59 -15.16
N GLY A 49 5.88 10.20 -15.78
CA GLY A 49 6.04 11.26 -16.77
C GLY A 49 6.83 12.46 -16.27
N ILE A 50 6.62 12.89 -15.01
CA ILE A 50 7.41 13.98 -14.39
C ILE A 50 8.88 13.60 -14.27
N ILE A 51 9.17 12.40 -13.73
CA ILE A 51 10.55 11.98 -13.45
C ILE A 51 11.37 11.92 -14.75
N ARG A 52 10.71 11.58 -15.86
CA ARG A 52 11.32 11.55 -17.19
C ARG A 52 11.69 12.94 -17.73
N LEU A 53 10.98 13.99 -17.32
CA LEU A 53 11.24 15.36 -17.74
C LEU A 53 12.38 16.03 -16.96
N VAL A 54 12.72 15.51 -15.78
CA VAL A 54 13.80 16.07 -14.95
C VAL A 54 15.15 15.61 -15.50
N SER A 55 15.84 16.49 -16.21
CA SER A 55 17.23 16.33 -16.61
C SER A 55 18.08 17.35 -15.87
N PHE A 56 19.02 16.88 -15.05
CA PHE A 56 20.12 17.71 -14.54
C PHE A 56 21.32 17.42 -15.43
N GLY A 57 22.05 18.45 -15.87
CA GLY A 57 23.12 18.36 -16.90
C GLY A 57 24.29 17.37 -16.64
N PHE A 58 24.26 16.60 -15.55
CA PHE A 58 25.18 15.50 -15.24
C PHE A 58 24.52 14.09 -15.27
N ILE A 59 23.19 13.98 -15.25
CA ILE A 59 22.43 12.73 -15.30
C ILE A 59 21.31 12.88 -16.33
N GLU A 60 21.52 12.34 -17.53
CA GLU A 60 20.56 12.39 -18.64
C GLU A 60 19.36 11.45 -18.46
N ARG A 61 19.37 10.54 -17.48
CA ARG A 61 18.36 9.47 -17.32
C ARG A 61 17.87 9.27 -15.88
N PHE A 62 17.22 10.29 -15.31
CA PHE A 62 16.57 10.19 -14.00
C PHE A 62 15.43 9.15 -13.96
N ASP A 63 14.91 8.76 -15.12
CA ASP A 63 13.95 7.66 -15.29
C ASP A 63 14.50 6.33 -14.72
N ILE A 64 15.79 6.04 -14.91
CA ILE A 64 16.42 4.82 -14.38
C ILE A 64 16.39 4.84 -12.85
N PHE A 65 16.73 5.97 -12.24
CA PHE A 65 16.69 6.13 -10.79
C PHE A 65 15.27 5.96 -10.24
N GLY A 66 14.28 6.58 -10.89
CA GLY A 66 12.86 6.43 -10.53
C GLY A 66 12.40 4.97 -10.59
N ILE A 67 12.71 4.26 -11.69
CA ILE A 67 12.40 2.84 -11.84
C ILE A 67 13.08 2.01 -10.76
N THR A 68 14.37 2.24 -10.48
CA THR A 68 15.10 1.52 -9.43
C THR A 68 14.45 1.70 -8.06
N VAL A 69 14.11 2.93 -7.67
CA VAL A 69 13.43 3.20 -6.38
C VAL A 69 12.05 2.52 -6.32
N MET A 70 11.28 2.56 -7.42
CA MET A 70 9.98 1.88 -7.50
C MET A 70 10.11 0.36 -7.37
N VAL A 71 11.13 -0.24 -8.02
CA VAL A 71 11.40 -1.68 -7.95
C VAL A 71 11.80 -2.09 -6.54
N PHE A 72 12.77 -1.41 -5.91
CA PHE A 72 13.16 -1.70 -4.53
C PHE A 72 11.99 -1.52 -3.55
N GLY A 73 11.22 -0.45 -3.70
CA GLY A 73 10.02 -0.22 -2.88
C GLY A 73 8.95 -1.29 -3.08
N SER A 74 8.86 -1.89 -4.27
CA SER A 74 7.94 -3.00 -4.55
C SER A 74 8.44 -4.31 -3.95
N ILE A 75 9.74 -4.59 -4.02
CA ILE A 75 10.37 -5.77 -3.40
C ILE A 75 10.15 -5.76 -1.88
N ILE A 76 10.42 -4.64 -1.21
CA ILE A 76 10.22 -4.52 0.24
C ILE A 76 8.77 -4.83 0.63
N ARG A 77 7.81 -4.24 -0.09
CA ARG A 77 6.37 -4.47 0.15
C ARG A 77 5.97 -5.92 -0.11
N ALA A 78 6.49 -6.54 -1.17
CA ALA A 78 6.24 -7.95 -1.47
C ALA A 78 6.82 -8.88 -0.39
N SER A 79 8.02 -8.58 0.13
CA SER A 79 8.62 -9.33 1.24
C SER A 79 7.80 -9.22 2.52
N ILE A 80 7.32 -8.01 2.87
CA ILE A 80 6.45 -7.81 4.03
C ILE A 80 5.15 -8.60 3.85
N LEU A 81 4.51 -8.52 2.68
CA LEU A 81 3.29 -9.26 2.38
C LEU A 81 3.50 -10.78 2.52
N HIS A 82 4.60 -11.32 1.99
CA HIS A 82 4.93 -12.73 2.10
C HIS A 82 5.06 -13.18 3.56
N ILE A 83 5.76 -12.40 4.38
CA ILE A 83 5.92 -12.67 5.81
C ILE A 83 4.58 -12.58 6.54
N SER A 84 3.76 -11.56 6.25
CA SER A 84 2.44 -11.38 6.88
C SER A 84 1.49 -12.55 6.56
N ILE A 85 1.45 -13.00 5.30
CA ILE A 85 0.64 -14.17 4.91
C ILE A 85 1.15 -15.42 5.62
N TYR A 86 2.47 -15.63 5.65
CA TYR A 86 3.07 -16.77 6.34
C TYR A 86 2.69 -16.79 7.83
N GLN A 87 2.77 -15.65 8.53
CA GLN A 87 2.37 -15.55 9.94
C GLN A 87 0.88 -15.85 10.13
N GLY A 88 0.00 -15.35 9.26
CA GLY A 88 -1.43 -15.66 9.29
C GLY A 88 -1.72 -17.15 9.09
N VAL A 89 -1.07 -17.78 8.12
CA VAL A 89 -1.25 -19.21 7.82
C VAL A 89 -0.69 -20.08 8.95
N ARG A 90 0.45 -19.73 9.55
CA ARG A 90 1.05 -20.48 10.66
C ARG A 90 0.14 -20.50 11.90
N ASN A 91 -0.61 -19.43 12.16
CA ASN A 91 -1.56 -19.40 13.27
C ASN A 91 -2.70 -20.40 13.08
N ILE A 92 -3.04 -20.75 11.83
CA ILE A 92 -4.11 -21.71 11.50
C ILE A 92 -3.54 -23.13 11.42
N LEU A 93 -2.32 -23.31 10.89
CA LEU A 93 -1.68 -24.61 10.72
C LEU A 93 -0.29 -24.63 11.40
N PRO A 94 -0.20 -24.99 12.70
CA PRO A 94 1.03 -24.90 13.49
C PRO A 94 2.06 -26.02 13.23
N ASN A 95 2.15 -26.54 12.00
CA ASN A 95 3.06 -27.64 11.67
C ASN A 95 4.45 -27.13 11.24
N GLU A 96 5.45 -27.30 12.11
CA GLU A 96 6.84 -26.86 11.87
C GLU A 96 7.51 -27.54 10.68
N ARG A 97 7.15 -28.79 10.36
CA ARG A 97 7.71 -29.52 9.21
C ARG A 97 7.19 -28.97 7.87
N ALA A 98 6.03 -28.33 7.87
CA ALA A 98 5.41 -27.74 6.68
C ALA A 98 5.86 -26.29 6.42
N LYS A 99 6.70 -25.69 7.28
CA LYS A 99 7.14 -24.30 7.16
C LYS A 99 7.69 -23.94 5.78
N TRP A 100 8.61 -24.76 5.28
CA TRP A 100 9.22 -24.56 3.96
C TRP A 100 8.22 -24.74 2.82
N LEU A 101 7.30 -25.70 2.95
CA LEU A 101 6.24 -25.91 1.97
C LEU A 101 5.28 -24.72 1.90
N ILE A 102 4.95 -24.11 3.04
CA ILE A 102 4.10 -22.91 3.10
C ILE A 102 4.79 -21.73 2.42
N HIS A 103 6.07 -21.46 2.73
CA HIS A 103 6.82 -20.38 2.08
C HIS A 103 6.93 -20.59 0.56
N LEU A 104 7.17 -21.83 0.13
CA LEU A 104 7.24 -22.20 -1.28
C LEU A 104 5.88 -22.03 -1.95
N ALA A 105 4.79 -22.48 -1.33
CA ALA A 105 3.44 -22.33 -1.87
C ALA A 105 3.04 -20.86 -2.04
N ILE A 106 3.34 -19.99 -1.06
CA ILE A 106 3.07 -18.55 -1.16
C ILE A 106 3.95 -17.91 -2.25
N GLY A 107 5.24 -18.26 -2.31
CA GLY A 107 6.13 -17.72 -3.34
C GLY A 107 5.69 -18.13 -4.74
N LEU A 108 5.37 -19.41 -4.93
CA LEU A 108 4.91 -19.96 -6.20
C LEU A 108 3.57 -19.35 -6.63
N SER A 109 2.62 -19.17 -5.70
CA SER A 109 1.33 -18.56 -6.01
C SER A 109 1.47 -17.11 -6.46
N VAL A 110 2.33 -16.31 -5.81
CA VAL A 110 2.62 -14.93 -6.22
C VAL A 110 3.28 -14.90 -7.60
N ILE A 111 4.24 -15.79 -7.87
CA ILE A 111 4.90 -15.89 -9.18
C ILE A 111 3.90 -16.24 -10.28
N ILE A 112 3.10 -17.30 -10.09
CA ILE A 112 2.08 -17.72 -11.05
C ILE A 112 1.07 -16.60 -11.29
N TYR A 113 0.58 -15.97 -10.23
CA TYR A 113 -0.34 -14.83 -10.34
C TYR A 113 0.28 -13.66 -11.11
N SER A 114 1.56 -13.37 -10.89
CA SER A 114 2.27 -12.29 -11.58
C SER A 114 2.44 -12.58 -13.07
N PHE A 115 2.88 -13.79 -13.44
CA PHE A 115 3.07 -14.19 -14.83
C PHE A 115 1.75 -14.27 -15.61
N THR A 116 0.68 -14.74 -14.99
CA THR A 116 -0.64 -14.83 -15.65
C THR A 116 -1.26 -13.45 -15.91
N ASN A 117 -0.94 -12.44 -15.10
CA ASN A 117 -1.52 -11.10 -15.20
C ASN A 117 -0.61 -10.06 -15.87
N ILE A 118 0.64 -10.38 -16.19
CA ILE A 118 1.61 -9.41 -16.74
C ILE A 118 1.17 -8.79 -18.07
N HIS A 119 0.42 -9.55 -18.89
CA HIS A 119 -0.01 -9.10 -20.21
C HIS A 119 -1.26 -8.20 -20.17
N ASN A 120 -2.05 -8.26 -19.09
CA ASN A 120 -3.34 -7.58 -18.96
C ASN A 120 -3.24 -6.25 -18.21
N HIS A 121 -2.24 -5.44 -18.56
CA HIS A 121 -1.96 -4.18 -17.87
C HIS A 121 -3.17 -3.21 -17.85
N HIS A 122 -3.91 -3.09 -18.95
CA HIS A 122 -5.11 -2.23 -19.00
C HIS A 122 -6.25 -2.74 -18.11
N HIS A 123 -6.41 -4.06 -17.98
CA HIS A 123 -7.40 -4.65 -17.06
C HIS A 123 -7.00 -4.42 -15.59
N TYR A 124 -5.70 -4.41 -15.30
CA TYR A 124 -5.17 -4.08 -13.98
C TYR A 124 -5.53 -2.65 -13.56
N ILE A 125 -5.29 -1.66 -14.41
CA ILE A 125 -5.66 -0.27 -14.09
C ILE A 125 -7.20 -0.12 -14.00
N GLY A 126 -7.93 -0.59 -15.02
CA GLY A 126 -9.36 -0.32 -15.16
C GLY A 126 -10.27 -1.08 -14.19
N THR A 127 -9.80 -2.19 -13.60
CA THR A 127 -10.59 -3.00 -12.67
C THR A 127 -10.00 -2.99 -11.26
N TYR A 128 -8.68 -3.18 -11.12
CA TYR A 128 -8.07 -3.33 -9.80
C TYR A 128 -7.83 -2.00 -9.11
N LEU A 129 -7.31 -1.01 -9.83
CA LEU A 129 -7.05 0.30 -9.24
C LEU A 129 -8.34 1.09 -8.96
N THR A 130 -9.35 0.96 -9.82
CA THR A 130 -10.57 1.76 -9.72
C THR A 130 -11.68 1.09 -8.92
N LYS A 131 -11.80 -0.25 -8.93
CA LYS A 131 -12.87 -0.97 -8.22
C LYS A 131 -12.38 -1.65 -6.95
N TYR A 132 -11.26 -2.38 -7.00
CA TYR A 132 -10.78 -3.14 -5.84
C TYR A 132 -10.02 -2.26 -4.82
N TYR A 133 -9.26 -1.26 -5.28
CA TYR A 133 -8.51 -0.39 -4.35
C TYR A 133 -9.41 0.46 -3.43
N PRO A 134 -10.52 1.06 -3.90
CA PRO A 134 -11.44 1.72 -2.98
C PRO A 134 -12.10 0.75 -2.01
N LEU A 135 -12.38 -0.48 -2.44
CA LEU A 135 -12.94 -1.52 -1.58
C LEU A 135 -12.00 -1.86 -0.41
N THR A 136 -10.69 -1.98 -0.66
CA THR A 136 -9.72 -2.23 0.42
C THR A 136 -9.62 -1.07 1.41
N ALA A 137 -9.75 0.18 0.93
CA ALA A 137 -9.83 1.35 1.81
C ALA A 137 -11.09 1.31 2.69
N VAL A 138 -12.24 0.97 2.09
CA VAL A 138 -13.50 0.80 2.83
C VAL A 138 -13.35 -0.28 3.90
N ILE A 139 -12.83 -1.44 3.56
CA ILE A 139 -12.60 -2.55 4.52
C ILE A 139 -11.65 -2.10 5.66
N SER A 140 -10.57 -1.40 5.32
CA SER A 140 -9.56 -0.94 6.29
C SER A 140 -10.12 0.07 7.29
N ILE A 141 -11.10 0.89 6.90
CA ILE A 141 -11.79 1.81 7.81
C ILE A 141 -12.91 1.09 8.57
N SER A 142 -13.63 0.21 7.88
CA SER A 142 -14.80 -0.48 8.44
C SER A 142 -14.42 -1.40 9.60
N ILE A 143 -13.32 -2.15 9.49
CA ILE A 143 -12.89 -3.08 10.54
C ILE A 143 -12.63 -2.35 11.88
N PRO A 144 -11.78 -1.31 11.97
CA PRO A 144 -11.58 -0.55 13.19
C PRO A 144 -12.88 0.07 13.74
N VAL A 145 -13.72 0.65 12.87
CA VAL A 145 -14.98 1.28 13.29
C VAL A 145 -15.92 0.25 13.91
N ILE A 146 -16.09 -0.91 13.28
CA ILE A 146 -16.91 -1.99 13.82
C ILE A 146 -16.35 -2.47 15.16
N THR A 147 -15.03 -2.68 15.28
CA THR A 147 -14.43 -3.08 16.56
C THR A 147 -14.62 -2.05 17.66
N TRP A 148 -14.58 -0.75 17.33
CA TRP A 148 -14.84 0.32 18.28
C TRP A 148 -16.30 0.33 18.74
N VAL A 149 -17.26 0.25 17.81
CA VAL A 149 -18.70 0.18 18.14
C VAL A 149 -19.01 -1.02 19.03
N LEU A 150 -18.47 -2.21 18.69
CA LEU A 150 -18.66 -3.41 19.51
C LEU A 150 -18.07 -3.25 20.91
N SER A 151 -16.92 -2.58 21.04
CA SER A 151 -16.31 -2.29 22.33
C SER A 151 -17.19 -1.38 23.18
N GLU A 152 -17.76 -0.31 22.60
CA GLU A 152 -18.64 0.60 23.35
C GLU A 152 -19.97 -0.04 23.73
N CYS A 153 -20.57 -0.84 22.84
CA CYS A 153 -21.77 -1.60 23.17
C CYS A 153 -21.52 -2.56 24.35
N LYS A 154 -20.37 -3.24 24.38
CA LYS A 154 -20.00 -4.13 25.49
C LYS A 154 -19.82 -3.36 26.80
N LEU A 155 -19.20 -2.19 26.78
CA LEU A 155 -19.02 -1.34 27.96
C LEU A 155 -20.36 -0.82 28.49
N PHE A 156 -21.29 -0.45 27.61
CA PHE A 156 -22.62 0.01 27.99
C PHE A 156 -23.45 -1.09 28.66
N LEU A 157 -23.42 -2.31 28.10
CA LEU A 157 -24.09 -3.49 28.67
C LEU A 157 -23.54 -3.86 30.06
N ASN A 158 -22.21 -3.81 30.25
CA ASN A 158 -21.56 -4.12 31.53
C ASN A 158 -21.79 -3.05 32.61
N LYS A 159 -22.23 -1.84 32.26
CA LYS A 159 -22.52 -0.77 33.23
C LYS A 159 -23.94 -0.84 33.80
N THR A 160 -24.80 -1.66 33.18
CA THR A 160 -26.24 -1.75 33.50
C THR A 160 -26.55 -2.95 34.40
N TYR A 161 -25.58 -3.86 34.60
CA TYR A 161 -25.59 -4.95 35.59
C TYR A 161 -24.60 -4.64 36.72
#